data_AF-A0A8I2CXM3-F1
#
_entry.id   AF-A0A8I2CXM3-F1
#
_cell.length_a   1.000
_cell.length_b   1.000
_cell.length_c   1.000
_cell.angle_alpha   90.00
_cell.angle_beta   90.00
_cell.angle_gamma   90.00
#
_symmetry.space_group_name_H-M   'P 1'
#
loop_
_entity.id
_entity.type
_entity.pdbx_description
1 polymer ?
#
loop_
_entity_poly.entity_id
_entity_poly.type
_entity_poly.pdbx_seq_one_letter_code
_entity_poly.pdbx_strand_id
1 'polypeptide(L)' 'RAFLESDGYEDAVRKAISIGGDSDTIACITGGIAEAFYKGVPQEIVSFAMEKLDNDLRQVVIEFQDRFMKIQ' A
#
# COMPACT_ATOMS: atom_id res chain seq x y z
N ARG A 1 -16.73 3.55 3.99
CA ARG A 1 -15.91 2.48 3.37
C ARG A 1 -14.56 3.08 3.00
N ALA A 2 -13.45 2.70 3.65
CA ALA A 2 -12.17 3.44 3.59
C ALA A 2 -11.69 3.80 2.17
N PHE A 3 -11.51 2.81 1.29
CA PHE A 3 -11.08 3.03 -0.09
C PHE A 3 -12.11 3.80 -0.94
N LEU A 4 -13.39 3.42 -0.87
CA LEU A 4 -14.43 3.96 -1.76
C LEU A 4 -14.77 5.43 -1.47
N GLU A 5 -14.35 5.95 -0.33
CA GLU A 5 -14.52 7.34 0.08
C GLU A 5 -13.19 8.11 0.05
N SER A 6 -12.11 7.53 -0.51
CA SER A 6 -10.78 8.15 -0.48
C SER A 6 -10.44 8.96 -1.73
N ASP A 7 -9.56 9.96 -1.56
CA ASP A 7 -9.06 10.84 -2.63
C ASP A 7 -7.61 10.53 -3.04
N GLY A 8 -7.01 9.51 -2.44
CA GLY A 8 -5.65 9.07 -2.72
C GLY A 8 -5.21 7.93 -1.81
N TYR A 9 -4.02 7.37 -2.09
CA TYR A 9 -3.49 6.23 -1.34
C TYR A 9 -3.40 6.48 0.16
N GLU A 10 -2.76 7.58 0.57
CA GLU A 10 -2.56 7.88 1.99
C GLU A 10 -3.89 8.11 2.72
N ASP A 11 -4.82 8.82 2.06
CA ASP A 11 -6.16 9.06 2.61
C ASP A 11 -6.94 7.74 2.78
N ALA A 12 -6.83 6.80 1.81
CA ALA A 12 -7.42 5.47 1.93
C ALA A 12 -6.89 4.70 3.15
N VAL A 13 -5.58 4.70 3.34
CA VAL A 13 -4.92 4.01 4.47
C VAL A 13 -5.27 4.67 5.81
N ARG A 14 -5.25 6.01 5.89
CA ARG A 14 -5.65 6.74 7.11
C ARG A 14 -7.10 6.47 7.48
N LYS A 15 -8.00 6.43 6.49
CA LYS A 15 -9.41 6.05 6.69
C LYS A 15 -9.54 4.60 7.16
N ALA A 16 -8.77 3.67 6.60
CA ALA A 16 -8.75 2.27 7.03
C ALA A 16 -8.36 2.13 8.51
N ILE A 17 -7.31 2.84 8.93
CA ILE A 17 -6.86 2.86 10.34
C ILE A 17 -7.93 3.49 11.24
N SER A 18 -8.57 4.58 10.80
CA SER A 18 -9.57 5.32 11.58
C SER A 18 -10.86 4.53 11.84
N ILE A 19 -11.14 3.49 11.04
CA ILE A 19 -12.28 2.58 11.26
C ILE A 19 -12.08 1.73 12.52
N GLY A 20 -10.84 1.49 12.94
CA GLY A 20 -10.50 0.66 14.09
C GLY A 20 -10.72 -0.84 13.84
N GLY A 21 -10.64 -1.64 14.91
CA GLY A 21 -10.64 -3.10 14.82
C GLY A 21 -9.27 -3.63 14.38
N ASP A 22 -9.27 -4.66 13.53
CA ASP A 22 -8.07 -5.30 12.98
C ASP A 22 -7.44 -4.44 11.87
N SER A 23 -6.92 -3.30 12.31
CA SER A 23 -6.60 -2.16 11.46
C SER A 23 -5.44 -2.47 10.51
N ASP A 24 -4.51 -3.32 10.91
CA ASP A 24 -3.42 -3.83 10.08
C ASP A 24 -3.95 -4.66 8.91
N THR A 25 -4.86 -5.61 9.16
CA THR A 25 -5.50 -6.41 8.10
C THR A 25 -6.30 -5.52 7.15
N ILE A 26 -7.12 -4.61 7.69
CA ILE A 26 -7.97 -3.71 6.90
C ILE A 26 -7.12 -2.76 6.05
N ALA A 27 -6.06 -2.18 6.63
CA ALA A 27 -5.15 -1.28 5.93
C ALA A 27 -4.33 -2.02 4.86
N CYS A 28 -3.91 -3.26 5.11
CA CYS A 28 -3.20 -4.08 4.12
C CYS A 28 -4.05 -4.31 2.86
N ILE A 29 -5.30 -4.74 3.03
CA ILE A 29 -6.23 -4.95 1.91
C ILE A 29 -6.56 -3.62 1.21
N THR A 30 -6.85 -2.58 2.00
CA THR A 30 -7.18 -1.25 1.46
C THR A 30 -6.01 -0.67 0.66
N GLY A 31 -4.79 -0.80 1.16
CA GLY A 31 -3.56 -0.31 0.52
C GLY A 31 -3.32 -0.99 -0.82
N GLY A 32 -3.41 -2.33 -0.90
CA GLY A 32 -3.22 -3.03 -2.17
C GLY A 32 -4.23 -2.63 -3.26
N ILE A 33 -5.49 -2.39 -2.88
CA ILE A 33 -6.52 -1.89 -3.82
C ILE A 33 -6.23 -0.44 -4.21
N ALA A 34 -5.87 0.40 -3.24
CA ALA A 34 -5.58 1.81 -3.45
C ALA A 34 -4.36 2.02 -4.35
N GLU A 35 -3.28 1.26 -4.16
CA GLU A 35 -2.08 1.32 -5.00
C GLU A 35 -2.42 1.03 -6.47
N ALA A 36 -3.18 -0.05 -6.73
CA ALA A 36 -3.59 -0.42 -8.08
C ALA A 36 -4.49 0.64 -8.73
N PHE A 37 -5.40 1.25 -7.96
CA PHE A 37 -6.34 2.25 -8.47
C PHE A 37 -5.70 3.63 -8.68
N TYR A 38 -4.95 4.13 -7.70
CA TYR A 38 -4.27 5.44 -7.75
C TYR A 38 -2.94 5.38 -8.51
N LYS A 39 -2.55 4.21 -9.03
CA LYS A 39 -1.35 3.96 -9.84
C LYS A 39 -0.06 4.26 -9.09
N GLY A 40 -0.02 3.88 -7.82
CA GLY A 40 1.18 3.96 -7.00
C GLY A 40 0.93 4.38 -5.56
N VAL A 41 2.05 4.48 -4.84
CA VAL A 41 2.13 4.85 -3.44
C VAL A 41 3.09 6.03 -3.32
N PRO A 42 2.81 7.05 -2.48
CA PRO A 42 3.76 8.13 -2.21
C PRO A 42 5.15 7.60 -1.82
N GLN A 43 6.20 8.17 -2.41
CA GLN A 43 7.55 7.64 -2.29
C GLN A 43 8.04 7.59 -0.84
N GLU A 44 7.64 8.56 -0.01
CA GLU A 44 7.98 8.60 1.40
C GLU A 44 7.43 7.38 2.16
N ILE A 45 6.21 6.95 1.81
CA ILE A 45 5.56 5.77 2.40
C ILE A 45 6.24 4.48 1.90
N VAL A 46 6.57 4.41 0.61
CA VAL A 46 7.31 3.26 0.04
C VAL A 46 8.66 3.11 0.72
N SER A 47 9.45 4.19 0.79
CA SER A 47 10.78 4.17 1.42
C SER A 47 10.68 3.73 2.89
N PHE A 48 9.74 4.31 3.65
CA PHE A 48 9.53 3.92 5.04
C PHE A 48 9.15 2.44 5.18
N ALA A 49 8.24 1.92 4.36
CA ALA A 49 7.85 0.51 4.40
C ALA A 49 9.02 -0.41 4.03
N MET A 50 9.74 -0.09 2.96
CA MET A 50 10.89 -0.86 2.48
C MET A 50 12.05 -0.88 3.47
N GLU A 51 12.24 0.15 4.30
CA GLU A 51 13.23 0.16 5.39
C GLU A 51 12.88 -0.82 6.53
N LYS A 52 11.60 -1.15 6.72
CA LYS A 52 11.15 -2.08 7.77
C LYS A 52 11.21 -3.55 7.37
N LEU A 53 11.27 -3.84 6.07
CA LEU A 53 11.36 -5.20 5.57
C LEU A 53 12.78 -5.76 5.75
N ASP A 54 12.88 -7.05 6.06
CA ASP A 54 14.13 -7.78 5.89
C ASP A 54 14.46 -7.96 4.40
N ASN A 55 15.63 -8.54 4.13
CA ASN A 55 16.11 -8.69 2.77
C ASN A 55 15.22 -9.61 1.92
N ASP A 56 14.66 -10.66 2.53
CA ASP A 56 13.87 -11.66 1.81
C ASP A 56 12.52 -11.05 1.38
N LEU A 57 11.83 -10.37 2.29
CA LEU A 57 10.57 -9.69 1.98
C LEU A 57 10.78 -8.52 1.01
N ARG A 58 11.88 -7.77 1.16
CA ARG A 58 12.22 -6.69 0.23
C ARG A 58 12.40 -7.23 -1.19
N GLN A 59 13.09 -8.36 -1.34
CA GLN A 59 13.31 -8.99 -2.64
C GLN A 59 12.00 -9.44 -3.29
N VAL A 60 11.08 -10.03 -2.52
CA VAL A 60 9.75 -10.41 -3.00
C VAL A 60 8.96 -9.20 -3.52
N VAL A 61 9.00 -8.08 -2.79
CA VAL A 61 8.32 -6.83 -3.24
C VAL A 61 8.93 -6.30 -4.53
N ILE A 62 10.27 -6.26 -4.63
CA ILE A 62 10.97 -5.79 -5.84
C ILE A 62 10.61 -6.67 -7.04
N GLU A 63 10.66 -7.99 -6.90
CA GLU A 63 10.32 -8.92 -7.98
C GLU A 63 8.86 -8.79 -8.42
N PHE A 64 7.94 -8.60 -7.48
CA PHE A 64 6.55 -8.35 -7.77
C PHE A 64 6.37 -7.05 -8.57
N GLN A 65 6.97 -5.95 -8.11
CA GLN A 65 6.91 -4.66 -8.79
C GLN A 65 7.53 -4.73 -10.18
N ASP A 66 8.69 -5.37 -10.32
CA ASP A 66 9.37 -5.56 -11.59
C ASP A 66 8.55 -6.36 -12.61
N ARG A 67 7.75 -7.32 -12.13
CA ARG A 67 6.95 -8.19 -12.99
C ARG A 67 5.59 -7.60 -13.36
N PHE A 68 4.94 -6.89 -12.45
CA PHE A 68 3.53 -6.50 -12.59
C PHE A 68 3.28 -4.99 -12.56
N MET A 69 4.22 -4.20 -12.03
CA MET A 69 4.06 -2.75 -11.86
C MET A 69 4.91 -1.93 -12.85
N LYS A 70 5.81 -2.57 -13.63
CA LYS A 70 6.46 -1.91 -14.78
C LYS A 70 5.41 -1.49 -15.80
N ILE A 71 5.26 -0.17 -15.93
CA ILE A 71 4.38 0.50 -16.88
C ILE A 71 4.68 -0.01 -18.31
N GLN A 72 3.64 -0.45 -19.02
CA GLN A 72 3.59 -0.47 -20.50
C GLN A 72 3.48 0.96 -21.04
#